data_AF-A0A1F4CMK5-F1
#
_entry.id   AF-A0A1F4CMK5-F1
#
_cell.length_a   1.000
_cell.length_b   1.000
_cell.length_c   1.000
_cell.angle_alpha   90.00
_cell.angle_beta   90.00
_cell.angle_gamma   90.00
#
_symmetry.space_group_name_H-M   'P 1'
#
loop_
_entity.id
_entity.type
_entity.pdbx_description
1 polymer ?
#
loop_
_entity_poly.entity_id
_entity_poly.type
_entity_poly.pdbx_seq_one_letter_code
_entity_poly.pdbx_strand_id
1 'polypeptide(L)' 'MKLLSLKVPDTLDRKLVAAIRRRRIAKSTLVRQALEQYLDDTKAVRRGSFIELASDLVGSVRDAPPDLSSNPRHLADFGA' A
#
# COMPACT_ATOMS: atom_id res chain seq x y z
N MET A 1 9.09 -3.36 -12.43
CA MET A 1 9.75 -4.16 -11.36
C MET A 1 11.10 -3.55 -11.05
N LYS A 2 11.53 -3.56 -9.77
CA LYS A 2 12.86 -3.08 -9.35
C LYS A 2 13.69 -4.27 -8.83
N LEU A 3 15.01 -4.19 -8.97
CA LEU A 3 15.93 -5.21 -8.47
C LEU A 3 16.23 -4.97 -6.98
N LEU A 4 16.14 -6.03 -6.17
CA LEU A 4 16.50 -6.01 -4.76
C LEU A 4 17.51 -7.13 -4.50
N SER A 5 18.70 -6.76 -4.00
CA SER A 5 19.71 -7.69 -3.54
C SER A 5 19.73 -7.71 -2.02
N LEU A 6 19.60 -8.89 -1.42
CA LEU A 6 19.59 -9.08 0.02
C LEU A 6 20.57 -10.17 0.45
N LYS A 7 21.32 -9.92 1.52
CA LYS A 7 22.11 -10.97 2.17
C LYS A 7 21.19 -11.83 3.02
N VAL A 8 21.27 -13.14 2.85
CA VAL A 8 20.43 -14.12 3.56
C VAL A 8 21.35 -15.03 4.36
N PRO A 9 21.23 -15.09 5.70
CA PRO A 9 21.97 -16.05 6.50
C PRO A 9 21.63 -17.50 6.12
N ASP A 10 22.58 -18.42 6.22
CA ASP A 10 22.40 -19.83 5.83
C ASP A 10 21.20 -20.49 6.52
N THR A 11 20.96 -20.16 7.79
CA THR A 11 19.83 -20.69 8.56
C THR A 11 18.49 -20.27 7.95
N LEU A 12 18.40 -19.05 7.43
CA LEU A 12 17.21 -18.54 6.76
C LEU A 12 17.07 -19.12 5.36
N ASP A 13 18.17 -19.27 4.61
CA ASP A 13 18.14 -19.87 3.28
C ASP A 13 17.63 -21.32 3.31
N ARG A 14 18.08 -22.12 4.30
CA ARG A 14 17.57 -23.49 4.51
C ARG A 14 16.06 -23.53 4.71
N LYS A 15 15.52 -22.63 5.55
CA LYS A 15 14.07 -22.51 5.78
C LYS A 15 13.34 -22.13 4.49
N LEU A 16 13.93 -21.22 3.72
CA LEU A 16 13.37 -20.73 2.47
C LEU A 16 13.30 -21.86 1.41
N VAL A 17 14.36 -22.63 1.26
CA VAL A 17 14.42 -23.80 0.35
C VAL A 17 13.39 -24.86 0.75
N ALA A 18 13.25 -25.14 2.05
CA ALA A 18 12.24 -26.08 2.54
C ALA A 18 10.82 -25.61 2.20
N ALA A 19 10.51 -24.32 2.41
CA ALA A 19 9.21 -23.73 2.09
C ALA A 19 8.91 -23.76 0.59
N ILE A 20 9.89 -23.41 -0.25
CA ILE A 20 9.81 -23.44 -1.71
C ILE A 20 9.50 -24.85 -2.21
N ARG A 21 10.22 -25.87 -1.69
CA ARG A 21 10.00 -27.28 -2.07
C ARG A 21 8.60 -27.76 -1.68
N ARG A 22 8.16 -27.42 -0.46
CA ARG A 22 6.83 -27.80 0.03
C ARG A 22 5.70 -27.17 -0.79
N ARG A 23 5.85 -25.89 -1.16
CA ARG A 23 4.83 -25.11 -1.87
C ARG A 23 4.93 -25.18 -3.40
N ARG A 24 6.04 -25.72 -3.94
CA ARG A 24 6.37 -25.78 -5.38
C ARG A 24 6.28 -24.42 -6.10
N ILE A 25 6.82 -23.38 -5.46
CA ILE A 25 6.85 -22.01 -6.02
C ILE A 25 8.28 -21.48 -6.13
N ALA A 26 8.51 -20.49 -6.99
CA ALA A 26 9.82 -19.87 -7.12
C ALA A 26 10.24 -19.07 -5.87
N LYS A 27 11.57 -18.93 -5.68
CA LYS A 27 12.17 -18.13 -4.59
C LYS A 27 11.66 -16.70 -4.57
N SER A 28 11.62 -16.06 -5.74
CA SER A 28 11.14 -14.69 -5.90
C SER A 28 9.66 -14.53 -5.56
N THR A 29 8.82 -15.53 -5.88
CA THR A 29 7.40 -15.53 -5.53
C THR A 29 7.21 -15.57 -4.02
N LEU A 30 7.88 -16.49 -3.33
CA LEU A 30 7.79 -16.59 -1.87
C LEU A 30 8.29 -15.31 -1.18
N VAL A 31 9.43 -14.76 -1.61
CA VAL A 31 10.00 -13.53 -1.05
C VAL A 31 9.08 -12.34 -1.28
N ARG A 32 8.48 -12.21 -2.47
CA ARG A 32 7.53 -11.14 -2.76
C ARG A 32 6.28 -11.23 -1.88
N GLN A 33 5.67 -12.42 -1.77
CA GLN A 33 4.50 -12.64 -0.92
C GLN A 33 4.80 -12.31 0.55
N ALA A 34 5.98 -12.70 1.05
CA ALA A 34 6.38 -12.39 2.41
C ALA A 34 6.55 -10.86 2.63
N LEU A 35 7.09 -10.15 1.64
CA LEU A 35 7.22 -8.69 1.69
C LEU A 35 5.86 -8.00 1.65
N GLU A 36 4.98 -8.40 0.73
CA GLU A 36 3.60 -7.89 0.62
C GLU A 36 2.87 -8.08 1.95
N GLN A 37 2.85 -9.31 2.48
CA GLN A 37 2.20 -9.61 3.75
C GLN A 37 2.79 -8.80 4.91
N TYR A 38 4.12 -8.69 5.01
CA TYR A 38 4.77 -7.91 6.06
C TYR A 38 4.38 -6.43 6.00
N LEU A 39 4.34 -5.84 4.80
CA LEU A 39 4.01 -4.42 4.62
C LEU A 39 2.51 -4.15 4.83
N ASP A 40 1.63 -5.07 4.41
CA ASP A 40 0.19 -4.95 4.58
C ASP A 40 -0.26 -5.12 6.03
N ASP A 41 0.37 -6.06 6.75
CA ASP A 41 0.12 -6.31 8.19
C ASP A 41 0.70 -5.17 9.05
N THR A 42 1.73 -4.48 8.57
CA THR A 42 2.29 -3.30 9.23
C THR A 42 1.40 -2.09 8.94
N LYS A 43 0.31 -1.92 9.71
CA LYS A 43 -0.57 -0.73 9.66
C LYS A 43 0.20 0.62 9.69
N ALA A 44 1.43 0.64 10.20
CA ALA A 44 2.29 1.82 10.19
C ALA A 44 2.82 2.20 8.79
N VAL A 45 3.00 1.26 7.85
CA VAL A 45 3.39 1.55 6.46
C VAL A 45 2.19 2.07 5.66
N ARG A 46 0.97 1.69 6.06
CA ARG A 46 -0.29 2.25 5.54
C ARG A 46 -0.52 3.72 5.89
N ARG A 47 0.36 4.35 6.69
CA ARG A 47 0.38 5.81 6.85
C ARG A 47 1.13 6.42 5.68
N GLY A 48 0.56 6.31 4.50
CA GLY A 48 0.79 7.33 3.49
C GLY A 48 0.44 8.67 4.10
N SER A 49 1.14 9.72 3.70
CA SER A 49 0.72 11.08 4.02
C SER A 49 -0.74 11.29 3.62
N PHE A 50 -1.46 12.19 4.27
CA PHE A 50 -2.88 12.45 3.96
C PHE A 50 -3.12 12.65 2.45
N ILE A 51 -2.16 13.28 1.76
CA ILE A 51 -2.22 13.48 0.31
C ILE A 51 -2.12 12.19 -0.50
N GLU A 52 -1.32 11.21 -0.09
CA GLU A 52 -1.24 9.91 -0.77
C GLU A 52 -2.56 9.14 -0.65
N LEU A 53 -3.19 9.22 0.52
CA LEU A 53 -4.49 8.58 0.79
C LEU A 53 -5.66 9.27 0.08
N ALA A 54 -5.57 10.58 -0.18
CA ALA A 54 -6.62 11.36 -0.83
C ALA A 54 -6.38 11.59 -2.34
N SER A 55 -5.32 10.99 -2.91
CA SER A 55 -4.89 11.25 -4.28
C SER A 55 -5.94 10.85 -5.34
N ASP A 56 -6.71 9.81 -5.06
CA ASP A 56 -7.83 9.33 -5.87
C ASP A 56 -9.10 10.22 -5.77
N LEU A 57 -9.20 11.05 -4.72
CA LEU A 57 -10.31 11.99 -4.55
C LEU A 57 -10.20 13.20 -5.48
N VAL A 58 -8.99 13.54 -5.94
CA VAL A 58 -8.75 14.68 -6.83
C VAL A 58 -9.52 14.48 -8.15
N GLY A 59 -10.51 15.34 -8.41
CA GLY A 59 -11.34 15.27 -9.61
C GLY A 59 -12.32 14.09 -9.66
N SER A 60 -12.50 13.36 -8.55
CA SER A 60 -13.46 12.25 -8.46
C SER A 60 -14.93 12.72 -8.53
N VAL A 61 -15.20 13.94 -8.07
CA VAL A 61 -16.53 14.55 -8.10
C VAL A 61 -16.74 15.24 -9.44
N ARG A 62 -17.65 14.68 -10.25
CA ARG A 62 -18.15 15.31 -11.48
C ARG A 62 -19.28 16.24 -11.10
N ASP A 63 -19.37 17.41 -11.75
CA ASP A 63 -20.42 18.41 -11.53
C ASP A 63 -20.38 19.15 -10.18
N ALA A 64 -19.19 19.28 -9.58
CA ALA A 64 -18.98 20.18 -8.45
C ALA A 64 -18.99 21.67 -8.90
N PRO A 65 -19.48 22.60 -8.05
CA PRO A 65 -19.28 24.03 -8.27
C PRO A 65 -17.78 24.35 -8.46
N PRO A 66 -17.44 25.37 -9.27
CA PRO A 66 -16.05 25.74 -9.54
C PRO A 66 -15.21 26.06 -8.30
N ASP A 67 -15.87 26.44 -7.19
CA ASP A 67 -15.23 26.75 -5.92
C ASP A 67 -16.14 26.37 -4.74
N LEU A 68 -15.78 25.29 -4.05
CA LEU A 68 -16.43 24.85 -2.82
C LEU A 68 -15.84 25.53 -1.57
N SER A 69 -14.60 26.02 -1.65
CA SER A 69 -13.85 26.52 -0.50
C SER A 69 -14.15 27.97 -0.14
N SER A 70 -14.48 28.80 -1.13
CA SER A 70 -14.58 30.26 -0.94
C SER A 70 -16.01 30.78 -0.91
N ASN A 71 -17.01 29.92 -1.08
CA ASN A 71 -18.41 30.31 -1.12
C ASN A 71 -19.21 29.70 0.04
N PRO A 72 -19.44 30.47 1.14
CA PRO A 72 -20.03 29.97 2.37
C PRO A 72 -21.42 29.33 2.19
N ARG A 73 -22.17 29.73 1.15
CA ARG A 73 -23.49 29.16 0.86
C ARG A 73 -23.44 27.66 0.58
N HIS A 74 -22.31 27.13 0.11
CA HIS A 74 -22.13 25.71 -0.16
C HIS A 74 -21.80 24.89 1.09
N LEU A 75 -21.57 25.54 2.24
CA LEU A 75 -21.34 24.92 3.55
C LEU A 75 -22.56 25.03 4.48
N ALA A 76 -23.69 25.54 3.98
CA ALA A 76 -24.93 25.55 4.75
C ALA A 76 -25.27 24.12 5.19
N ASP A 77 -25.58 23.95 6.48
CA ASP A 77 -25.93 22.67 7.12
C ASP A 77 -24.82 21.60 7.14
N PHE A 78 -23.57 21.95 6.79
CA PHE A 78 -22.45 21.03 6.88
C PHE A 78 -22.08 20.75 8.35
N GLY A 79 -22.40 19.54 8.84
CA GLY A 79 -22.09 19.09 10.20
C GLY A 79 -23.14 19.38 11.26
N ALA A 80 -24.35 19.79 10.84
CA ALA A 80 -25.53 19.97 11.70
C ALA A 80 -26.30 18.65 11.95
#